data_AF-A0A846HR84-F1
#
_entry.id   AF-A0A846HR84-F1
#
_cell.length_a   1.000
_cell.length_b   1.000
_cell.length_c   1.000
_cell.angle_alpha   90.00
_cell.angle_beta   90.00
_cell.angle_gamma   90.00
#
_symmetry.space_group_name_H-M   'P 1'
#
loop_
_entity.id
_entity.type
_entity.pdbx_description
1 polymer ?
#
loop_
_entity_poly.entity_id
_entity_poly.type
_entity_poly.pdbx_seq_one_letter_code
_entity_poly.pdbx_strand_id
1 'polypeptide(L)'
;MSGCCAHIRRWPRPRFVRQAPSKAVGSRPSWYRPSPAPRQRPCHSVWIPGLPAKSQHWSGHAQSASVRSYHAHPRASSATGTTTPHLHKQRQDHALTSAKPPSISIHQQLKANTAVWHSKLDSTAVLRQLIRPELTLAQYVAALQGLLAAHSKVEHQLQQLAASAPEVCPAGLPAYRPRLPALRADLIRLGAIGEIPKAPRQLPTASVTQARAHYIGIRYVLEGASQGGKMLSTRISAQLPQLITQGAFSYWTQLEAASDDWTALSHYLAQPATNTEALTAIITGAETAYQGFIETFQSPQA
;
A
#
# COMPACT_ATOMS: atom_id res chain seq x y z
N MET A 1 -31.17 23.92 -9.30
CA MET A 1 -29.72 23.64 -9.50
C MET A 1 -29.03 23.89 -8.17
N SER A 2 -28.96 22.86 -7.32
CA SER A 2 -28.44 22.99 -5.95
C SER A 2 -27.14 22.20 -5.84
N GLY A 3 -26.05 22.92 -5.60
CA GLY A 3 -24.74 22.35 -5.33
C GLY A 3 -24.67 21.75 -3.93
N CYS A 4 -24.21 20.50 -3.84
CA CYS A 4 -23.97 19.82 -2.57
C CYS A 4 -22.46 19.76 -2.31
N CYS A 5 -21.96 20.66 -1.47
CA CYS A 5 -20.58 20.61 -0.95
C CYS A 5 -20.50 19.55 0.15
N ALA A 6 -19.75 18.47 -0.10
CA ALA A 6 -19.45 17.46 0.90
C ALA A 6 -18.40 18.00 1.89
N HIS A 7 -18.81 18.21 3.14
CA HIS A 7 -17.93 18.56 4.26
C HIS A 7 -17.00 17.39 4.63
N ILE A 8 -15.69 17.63 4.51
CA ILE A 8 -14.63 16.80 5.09
C ILE A 8 -14.71 16.93 6.63
N ARG A 9 -15.13 15.88 7.33
CA ARG A 9 -15.04 15.82 8.80
C ARG A 9 -13.60 15.50 9.20
N ARG A 10 -12.93 16.46 9.85
CA ARG A 10 -11.71 16.20 10.64
C ARG A 10 -12.07 15.47 11.93
N TRP A 11 -11.33 14.42 12.26
CA TRP A 11 -11.49 13.67 13.50
C TRP A 11 -10.97 14.48 14.71
N PRO A 12 -11.68 14.49 15.85
CA PRO A 12 -11.23 15.20 17.06
C PRO A 12 -10.05 14.48 17.71
N ARG A 13 -9.10 15.27 18.23
CA ARG A 13 -7.97 14.79 19.03
C ARG A 13 -8.46 14.27 20.38
N PRO A 14 -7.98 13.12 20.89
CA PRO A 14 -8.34 12.66 22.22
C PRO A 14 -7.72 13.56 23.30
N ARG A 15 -8.54 14.00 24.26
CA ARG A 15 -8.08 14.59 25.53
C ARG A 15 -7.63 13.46 26.45
N PHE A 16 -6.35 13.48 26.83
CA PHE A 16 -5.84 12.63 27.91
C PHE A 16 -6.40 13.10 29.26
N VAL A 17 -7.20 12.24 29.91
CA VAL A 17 -7.53 12.37 31.33
C VAL A 17 -6.54 11.51 32.10
N ARG A 18 -5.74 12.14 32.97
CA ARG A 18 -4.86 11.44 33.93
C ARG A 18 -5.73 10.84 35.04
N GLN A 19 -5.62 9.54 35.28
CA GLN A 19 -6.04 8.91 36.53
C GLN A 19 -4.80 8.44 37.31
N ALA A 20 -4.81 8.72 38.61
CA ALA A 20 -3.77 8.35 39.58
C ALA A 20 -3.95 6.89 40.07
N PRO A 21 -2.89 6.24 40.57
CA PRO A 21 -2.92 4.81 40.90
C PRO A 21 -3.48 4.54 42.30
N SER A 22 -4.33 3.52 42.41
CA SER A 22 -4.76 2.95 43.69
C SER A 22 -3.93 1.71 44.04
N LYS A 23 -3.51 1.61 45.31
CA LYS A 23 -2.73 0.52 45.90
C LYS A 23 -3.67 -0.56 46.50
N ALA A 24 -3.36 -1.83 46.26
CA ALA A 24 -3.60 -2.99 47.15
C ALA A 24 -2.90 -4.20 46.50
N VAL A 25 -1.82 -4.78 47.03
CA VAL A 25 -1.69 -5.69 48.19
C VAL A 25 -2.57 -6.94 48.07
N GLY A 26 -1.92 -8.11 47.93
CA GLY A 26 -2.44 -9.38 48.43
C GLY A 26 -2.39 -10.58 47.49
N SER A 27 -1.51 -11.52 47.82
CA SER A 27 -1.70 -12.98 47.69
C SER A 27 -1.38 -13.67 46.35
N ARG A 28 -0.20 -14.30 46.34
CA ARG A 28 0.20 -15.40 45.45
C ARG A 28 -0.54 -16.70 45.79
N PRO A 29 -0.77 -17.57 44.81
CA PRO A 29 -0.63 -19.01 45.04
C PRO A 29 0.48 -19.61 44.19
N SER A 30 1.33 -20.35 44.90
CA SER A 30 2.38 -21.23 44.41
C SER A 30 1.76 -22.47 43.73
N TRP A 31 2.07 -22.68 42.45
CA TRP A 31 2.06 -24.01 41.85
C TRP A 31 3.34 -24.19 41.02
N TYR A 32 4.16 -25.13 41.48
CA TYR A 32 5.39 -25.59 40.86
C TYR A 32 5.08 -26.95 40.22
N ARG A 33 5.33 -27.10 38.92
CA ARG A 33 6.06 -28.26 38.38
C ARG A 33 6.45 -28.03 36.90
N PRO A 34 7.76 -28.00 36.59
CA PRO A 34 8.22 -28.03 35.20
C PRO A 34 8.19 -29.47 34.68
N SER A 35 7.65 -29.65 33.47
CA SER A 35 7.81 -30.88 32.68
C SER A 35 8.99 -30.74 31.71
N PRO A 36 9.63 -31.87 31.33
CA PRO A 36 11.03 -31.90 30.92
C PRO A 36 11.27 -31.50 29.47
N ALA A 37 12.48 -31.00 29.25
CA ALA A 37 13.04 -30.62 27.95
C ALA A 37 12.97 -31.75 26.90
N PRO A 38 12.66 -31.44 25.62
CA PRO A 38 12.86 -32.38 24.54
C PRO A 38 14.34 -32.50 24.19
N ARG A 39 14.78 -33.76 24.05
CA ARG A 39 16.13 -34.20 23.72
C ARG A 39 16.57 -33.66 22.36
N GLN A 40 17.76 -33.08 22.32
CA GLN A 40 18.51 -32.85 21.08
C GLN A 40 18.91 -34.19 20.47
N ARG A 41 18.72 -34.33 19.15
CA ARG A 41 19.36 -35.33 18.30
C ARG A 41 19.75 -34.70 16.96
N PRO A 42 20.76 -35.26 16.28
CA PRO A 42 21.88 -34.50 15.74
C PRO A 42 21.68 -34.01 14.30
N CYS A 43 22.48 -33.00 13.97
CA CYS A 43 22.75 -32.50 12.64
C CYS A 43 23.16 -33.65 11.70
N HIS A 44 22.37 -33.88 10.65
CA HIS A 44 22.86 -34.50 9.44
C HIS A 44 23.17 -33.40 8.43
N SER A 45 24.47 -33.20 8.23
CA SER A 45 25.07 -32.38 7.19
C SER A 45 24.73 -32.99 5.83
N VAL A 46 23.85 -32.36 5.06
CA VAL A 46 23.69 -32.66 3.64
C VAL A 46 24.66 -31.78 2.87
N TRP A 47 25.71 -32.42 2.36
CA TRP A 47 26.65 -31.90 1.38
C TRP A 47 25.93 -31.65 0.05
N ILE A 48 26.03 -30.45 -0.52
CA ILE A 48 25.66 -30.16 -1.91
C ILE A 48 26.92 -29.66 -2.63
N PRO A 49 27.42 -30.36 -3.67
CA PRO A 49 28.53 -29.88 -4.48
C PRO A 49 28.02 -29.00 -5.63
N GLY A 50 28.71 -27.90 -5.93
CA GLY A 50 28.60 -27.22 -7.24
C GLY A 50 28.42 -25.70 -7.22
N LEU A 51 29.47 -24.96 -6.88
CA LEU A 51 29.68 -23.60 -7.36
C LEU A 51 31.11 -23.49 -7.90
N PRO A 52 31.33 -23.00 -9.12
CA PRO A 52 32.57 -22.30 -9.44
C PRO A 52 32.42 -20.82 -9.12
N ALA A 53 33.28 -20.35 -8.22
CA ALA A 53 33.60 -18.94 -8.06
C ALA A 53 34.33 -18.42 -9.31
N LYS A 54 34.03 -17.17 -9.70
CA LYS A 54 35.07 -16.20 -10.13
C LYS A 54 34.52 -14.77 -10.11
N SER A 55 35.20 -13.98 -9.29
CA SER A 55 35.24 -12.54 -9.13
C SER A 55 35.74 -11.79 -10.37
N GLN A 56 35.25 -10.56 -10.61
CA GLN A 56 36.03 -9.36 -10.99
C GLN A 56 35.26 -8.11 -10.52
N HIS A 57 35.70 -7.41 -9.47
CA HIS A 57 36.52 -6.18 -9.53
C HIS A 57 35.96 -5.08 -10.45
N TRP A 58 35.43 -3.99 -9.87
CA TRP A 58 35.55 -2.64 -10.43
C TRP A 58 35.69 -1.65 -9.28
N SER A 59 36.87 -1.04 -9.19
CA SER A 59 37.21 0.12 -8.37
C SER A 59 37.61 1.22 -9.35
N GLY A 60 37.20 2.47 -9.15
CA GLY A 60 37.79 3.56 -9.91
C GLY A 60 37.02 4.87 -9.94
N HIS A 61 37.54 5.80 -9.14
CA HIS A 61 37.72 7.23 -9.43
C HIS A 61 36.57 8.24 -9.22
N ALA A 62 36.83 9.07 -8.20
CA ALA A 62 36.38 10.42 -7.98
C ALA A 62 37.11 11.45 -8.88
N GLN A 63 36.72 12.73 -8.68
CA GLN A 63 37.26 14.01 -9.19
C GLN A 63 36.48 14.55 -10.41
N SER A 64 36.13 15.83 -10.54
CA SER A 64 36.67 17.03 -9.90
C SER A 64 35.67 18.20 -9.93
N ALA A 65 35.89 19.11 -8.98
CA ALA A 65 35.23 20.40 -8.86
C ALA A 65 35.68 21.39 -9.97
N SER A 66 34.83 22.37 -10.27
CA SER A 66 35.29 23.66 -10.80
C SER A 66 34.48 24.79 -10.18
N VAL A 67 35.12 25.45 -9.22
CA VAL A 67 34.80 26.77 -8.69
C VAL A 67 35.35 27.81 -9.67
N ARG A 68 34.56 28.83 -10.02
CA ARG A 68 35.11 30.16 -10.35
C ARG A 68 34.11 31.25 -9.97
N SER A 69 34.59 32.13 -9.11
CA SER A 69 33.90 33.28 -8.56
C SER A 69 34.44 34.58 -9.17
N TYR A 70 33.66 35.64 -8.96
CA TYR A 70 33.99 37.08 -8.97
C TYR A 70 34.32 37.76 -10.30
N HIS A 71 33.52 38.77 -10.64
CA HIS A 71 33.94 40.17 -10.47
C HIS A 71 32.72 41.11 -10.45
N ALA A 72 32.65 41.94 -9.40
CA ALA A 72 31.87 43.16 -9.32
C ALA A 72 32.86 44.33 -9.29
N HIS A 73 32.52 45.47 -9.90
CA HIS A 73 32.85 46.83 -9.46
C HIS A 73 32.29 47.93 -10.41
N PRO A 74 32.24 49.22 -10.01
CA PRO A 74 31.02 50.03 -10.07
C PRO A 74 31.19 51.43 -10.73
N ARG A 75 30.23 52.34 -10.44
CA ARG A 75 30.14 53.81 -10.67
C ARG A 75 29.30 54.22 -11.88
N ALA A 76 28.66 55.39 -11.95
CA ALA A 76 28.06 56.35 -11.01
C ALA A 76 27.40 57.45 -11.89
N SER A 77 26.42 58.16 -11.33
CA SER A 77 26.08 59.56 -11.62
C SER A 77 25.28 59.96 -12.89
N SER A 78 24.03 60.33 -12.61
CA SER A 78 23.38 61.65 -12.82
C SER A 78 22.93 62.14 -14.22
N ALA A 79 21.65 62.55 -14.23
CA ALA A 79 21.10 63.84 -14.67
C ALA A 79 20.20 63.87 -15.93
N THR A 80 18.98 64.39 -15.68
CA THR A 80 18.12 65.27 -16.50
C THR A 80 17.56 64.79 -17.83
N GLY A 81 16.23 64.93 -17.99
CA GLY A 81 15.60 64.90 -19.31
C GLY A 81 14.11 64.61 -19.29
N THR A 82 13.31 65.66 -19.12
CA THR A 82 11.88 65.75 -19.45
C THR A 82 11.60 65.22 -20.87
N THR A 83 10.51 64.48 -21.08
CA THR A 83 9.53 64.63 -22.19
C THR A 83 8.59 63.40 -22.24
N THR A 84 7.30 63.65 -22.05
CA THR A 84 6.19 62.73 -22.29
C THR A 84 6.05 62.45 -23.80
N PRO A 85 5.73 61.21 -24.20
CA PRO A 85 4.67 61.08 -25.19
C PRO A 85 3.66 59.98 -24.86
N HIS A 86 2.40 60.36 -24.99
CA HIS A 86 1.21 59.56 -25.25
C HIS A 86 1.46 58.08 -25.61
N LEU A 87 1.20 57.15 -24.68
CA LEU A 87 1.03 55.74 -25.00
C LEU A 87 -0.46 55.45 -25.22
N HIS A 88 -0.79 55.29 -26.50
CA HIS A 88 -2.03 54.71 -27.01
C HIS A 88 -2.13 53.27 -26.48
N LYS A 89 -2.92 53.06 -25.41
CA LYS A 89 -3.16 51.73 -24.83
C LYS A 89 -4.11 50.97 -25.75
N GLN A 90 -3.57 50.38 -26.81
CA GLN A 90 -4.20 49.31 -27.57
C GLN A 90 -4.48 48.15 -26.60
N ARG A 91 -5.72 48.09 -26.10
CA ARG A 91 -6.29 46.87 -25.52
C ARG A 91 -6.42 45.88 -26.67
N GLN A 92 -5.41 45.05 -26.84
CA GLN A 92 -5.56 43.81 -27.58
C GLN A 92 -6.43 42.90 -26.71
N ASP A 93 -7.70 42.81 -27.08
CA ASP A 93 -8.60 41.77 -26.62
C ASP A 93 -8.05 40.43 -27.12
N HIS A 94 -7.12 39.86 -26.36
CA HIS A 94 -6.69 38.49 -26.56
C HIS A 94 -7.88 37.58 -26.27
N ALA A 95 -8.38 37.00 -27.36
CA ALA A 95 -9.32 35.91 -27.40
C ALA A 95 -9.09 34.93 -26.24
N LEU A 96 -10.15 34.73 -25.45
CA LEU A 96 -10.30 33.61 -24.53
C LEU A 96 -10.10 32.32 -25.33
N THR A 97 -8.87 31.81 -25.35
CA THR A 97 -8.56 30.46 -25.78
C THR A 97 -9.41 29.50 -24.97
N SER A 98 -10.35 28.84 -25.65
CA SER A 98 -11.19 27.77 -25.11
C SER A 98 -10.30 26.63 -24.64
N ALA A 99 -9.83 26.70 -23.40
CA ALA A 99 -9.04 25.64 -22.80
C ALA A 99 -9.96 24.45 -22.56
N LYS A 100 -9.69 23.34 -23.25
CA LYS A 100 -10.34 22.04 -22.98
C LYS A 100 -10.24 21.76 -21.48
N PRO A 101 -11.35 21.42 -20.79
CA PRO A 101 -11.31 21.15 -19.36
C PRO A 101 -10.26 20.08 -19.06
N PRO A 102 -9.54 20.18 -17.93
CA PRO A 102 -8.50 19.21 -17.60
C PRO A 102 -9.11 17.81 -17.52
N SER A 103 -8.62 16.89 -18.36
CA SER A 103 -9.04 15.50 -18.35
C SER A 103 -8.69 14.86 -17.00
N ILE A 104 -9.69 14.32 -16.31
CA ILE A 104 -9.54 13.63 -15.03
C ILE A 104 -8.60 12.42 -15.21
N SER A 105 -7.65 12.22 -14.29
CA SER A 105 -6.71 11.11 -14.35
C SER A 105 -7.37 9.77 -14.03
N ILE A 106 -6.75 8.65 -14.46
CA ILE A 106 -7.22 7.30 -14.12
C ILE A 106 -7.28 7.13 -12.59
N HIS A 107 -6.30 7.66 -11.86
CA HIS A 107 -6.28 7.62 -10.40
C HIS A 107 -7.51 8.33 -9.79
N GLN A 108 -7.85 9.52 -10.28
CA GLN A 108 -9.03 10.26 -9.80
C GLN A 108 -10.33 9.50 -10.11
N GLN A 109 -10.43 8.89 -11.29
CA GLN A 109 -11.57 8.04 -11.66
C GLN A 109 -11.69 6.83 -10.73
N LEU A 110 -10.59 6.10 -10.50
CA LEU A 110 -10.55 4.98 -9.57
C LEU A 110 -10.98 5.39 -8.17
N LYS A 111 -10.45 6.49 -7.64
CA LYS A 111 -10.81 7.00 -6.31
C LYS A 111 -12.30 7.32 -6.21
N ALA A 112 -12.87 7.98 -7.23
CA ALA A 112 -14.30 8.30 -7.24
C ALA A 112 -15.18 7.05 -7.31
N ASN A 113 -14.88 6.12 -8.21
CA ASN A 113 -15.71 4.94 -8.44
C ASN A 113 -15.57 3.88 -7.34
N THR A 114 -14.45 3.86 -6.61
CA THR A 114 -14.20 2.89 -5.53
C THR A 114 -14.51 3.38 -4.12
N ALA A 115 -14.97 4.63 -3.95
CA ALA A 115 -15.16 5.23 -2.64
C ALA A 115 -16.16 4.46 -1.74
N VAL A 116 -17.28 4.00 -2.32
CA VAL A 116 -18.29 3.21 -1.59
C VAL A 116 -17.71 1.85 -1.18
N TRP A 117 -16.95 1.21 -2.07
CA TRP A 117 -16.30 -0.07 -1.81
C TRP A 117 -15.27 0.01 -0.69
N HIS A 118 -14.44 1.06 -0.68
CA HIS A 118 -13.49 1.33 0.39
C HIS A 118 -14.19 1.51 1.75
N SER A 119 -15.24 2.33 1.81
CA SER A 119 -16.04 2.54 3.02
C SER A 119 -16.66 1.23 3.53
N LYS A 120 -17.20 0.42 2.62
CA LYS A 120 -17.78 -0.89 2.94
C LYS A 120 -16.72 -1.83 3.51
N LEU A 121 -15.54 -1.92 2.90
CA LEU A 121 -14.43 -2.74 3.39
C LEU A 121 -13.97 -2.31 4.79
N ASP A 122 -13.77 -1.02 5.04
CA ASP A 122 -13.37 -0.49 6.35
C ASP A 122 -14.40 -0.78 7.47
N SER A 123 -15.67 -0.93 7.09
CA SER A 123 -16.76 -1.23 8.04
C SER A 123 -16.85 -2.72 8.43
N THR A 124 -16.08 -3.60 7.78
CA THR A 124 -16.10 -5.05 8.07
C THR A 124 -15.63 -5.35 9.48
N ALA A 125 -16.13 -6.44 10.06
CA ALA A 125 -15.76 -6.85 11.42
C ALA A 125 -14.26 -7.13 11.55
N VAL A 126 -13.67 -7.79 10.54
CA VAL A 126 -12.24 -8.13 10.49
C VAL A 126 -11.35 -6.88 10.62
N LEU A 127 -11.56 -5.85 9.79
CA LEU A 127 -10.74 -4.64 9.85
C LEU A 127 -11.06 -3.78 11.07
N ARG A 128 -12.35 -3.67 11.44
CA ARG A 128 -12.73 -2.93 12.66
C ARG A 128 -12.14 -3.56 13.92
N GLN A 129 -11.95 -4.87 13.95
CA GLN A 129 -11.33 -5.55 15.08
C GLN A 129 -9.88 -5.10 15.28
N LEU A 130 -9.09 -4.97 14.21
CA LEU A 130 -7.68 -4.56 14.27
C LEU A 130 -7.48 -3.14 14.82
N ILE A 131 -8.49 -2.28 14.74
CA ILE A 131 -8.43 -0.90 15.26
C ILE A 131 -9.01 -0.73 16.66
N ARG A 132 -9.64 -1.78 17.23
CA ARG A 132 -10.21 -1.69 18.57
C ARG A 132 -9.11 -1.47 19.61
N PRO A 133 -9.39 -0.67 20.66
CA PRO A 133 -8.61 -0.73 21.88
C PRO A 133 -8.65 -2.15 22.44
N GLU A 134 -7.58 -2.54 23.14
CA GLU A 134 -7.45 -3.85 23.80
C GLU A 134 -7.52 -5.03 22.81
N LEU A 135 -6.97 -4.85 21.61
CA LEU A 135 -6.82 -5.93 20.64
C LEU A 135 -6.10 -7.12 21.29
N THR A 136 -6.76 -8.27 21.36
CA THR A 136 -6.17 -9.50 21.92
C THR A 136 -5.43 -10.30 20.87
N LEU A 137 -4.55 -11.21 21.29
CA LEU A 137 -3.83 -12.09 20.37
C LEU A 137 -4.79 -12.99 19.56
N ALA A 138 -5.82 -13.54 20.20
CA ALA A 138 -6.82 -14.38 19.52
C ALA A 138 -7.59 -13.58 18.45
N GLN A 139 -7.94 -12.33 18.76
CA GLN A 139 -8.57 -11.43 17.80
C GLN A 139 -7.63 -11.09 16.63
N TYR A 140 -6.34 -10.87 16.91
CA TYR A 140 -5.36 -10.63 15.86
C TYR A 140 -5.20 -11.86 14.94
N VAL A 141 -5.10 -13.07 15.50
CA VAL A 141 -5.04 -14.32 14.73
C VAL A 141 -6.26 -14.48 13.82
N ALA A 142 -7.47 -14.31 14.36
CA ALA A 142 -8.70 -14.41 13.57
C ALA A 142 -8.72 -13.39 12.41
N ALA A 143 -8.21 -12.17 12.65
CA ALA A 143 -8.08 -11.17 11.60
C ALA A 143 -7.04 -11.55 10.54
N LEU A 144 -5.90 -12.12 10.93
CA LEU A 144 -4.91 -12.64 9.97
C LEU A 144 -5.44 -13.81 9.14
N GLN A 145 -6.25 -14.69 9.73
CA GLN A 145 -6.92 -15.77 8.98
C GLN A 145 -7.90 -15.21 7.94
N GLY A 146 -8.67 -14.18 8.33
CA GLY A 146 -9.53 -13.47 7.39
C GLY A 146 -8.72 -12.83 6.25
N LEU A 147 -7.63 -12.13 6.58
CA LEU A 147 -6.74 -11.53 5.60
C LEU A 147 -6.11 -12.58 4.68
N LEU A 148 -5.66 -13.72 5.21
CA LEU A 148 -5.13 -14.83 4.42
C LEU A 148 -6.16 -15.34 3.42
N ALA A 149 -7.39 -15.60 3.87
CA ALA A 149 -8.46 -16.06 3.00
C ALA A 149 -8.78 -15.04 1.90
N ALA A 150 -8.88 -13.75 2.25
CA ALA A 150 -9.22 -12.72 1.29
C ALA A 150 -8.10 -12.49 0.25
N HIS A 151 -6.85 -12.41 0.69
CA HIS A 151 -5.69 -12.33 -0.20
C HIS A 151 -5.58 -13.58 -1.08
N SER A 152 -5.95 -14.77 -0.58
CA SER A 152 -5.89 -15.99 -1.40
C SER A 152 -6.78 -15.92 -2.63
N LYS A 153 -7.96 -15.31 -2.49
CA LYS A 153 -8.90 -15.08 -3.60
C LYS A 153 -8.36 -14.02 -4.57
N VAL A 154 -7.96 -12.87 -4.05
CA VAL A 154 -7.60 -11.70 -4.87
C VAL A 154 -6.22 -11.86 -5.52
N GLU A 155 -5.21 -12.32 -4.79
CA GLU A 155 -3.87 -12.54 -5.34
C GLU A 155 -3.83 -13.67 -6.36
N HIS A 156 -4.64 -14.72 -6.19
CA HIS A 156 -4.73 -15.78 -7.18
C HIS A 156 -5.26 -15.25 -8.52
N GLN A 157 -6.31 -14.43 -8.48
CA GLN A 157 -6.85 -13.80 -9.68
C GLN A 157 -5.80 -12.91 -10.36
N LEU A 158 -5.05 -12.13 -9.57
CA LEU A 158 -3.95 -11.30 -10.09
C LEU A 158 -2.85 -12.15 -10.74
N GLN A 159 -2.48 -13.28 -10.13
CA GLN A 159 -1.48 -14.21 -10.66
C GLN A 159 -1.95 -14.87 -11.96
N GLN A 160 -3.22 -15.27 -12.04
CA GLN A 160 -3.79 -15.83 -13.27
C GLN A 160 -3.78 -14.80 -14.41
N LEU A 161 -4.10 -13.53 -14.12
CA LEU A 161 -3.99 -12.45 -15.11
C LEU A 161 -2.55 -12.28 -15.57
N ALA A 162 -1.59 -12.19 -14.65
CA ALA A 162 -0.18 -12.05 -14.97
C ALA A 162 0.39 -13.23 -15.78
N ALA A 163 -0.12 -14.44 -15.56
CA ALA A 163 0.28 -15.64 -16.29
C ALA A 163 -0.39 -15.76 -17.68
N SER A 164 -1.47 -15.02 -17.95
CA SER A 164 -2.21 -15.13 -19.22
C SER A 164 -1.43 -14.59 -20.42
N ALA A 165 -0.59 -13.56 -20.22
CA ALA A 165 0.36 -13.06 -21.21
C ALA A 165 1.45 -12.20 -20.53
N PRO A 166 2.73 -12.26 -20.96
CA PRO A 166 3.81 -11.43 -20.42
C PRO A 166 3.50 -9.92 -20.42
N GLU A 167 2.74 -9.47 -21.39
CA GLU A 167 2.38 -8.08 -21.61
C GLU A 167 1.32 -7.56 -20.63
N VAL A 168 0.71 -8.42 -19.79
CA VAL A 168 -0.31 -8.00 -18.81
C VAL A 168 0.31 -7.10 -17.73
N CYS A 169 1.56 -7.31 -17.36
CA CYS A 169 2.28 -6.38 -16.48
C CYS A 169 2.84 -5.23 -17.31
N PRO A 170 2.42 -3.96 -17.11
CA PRO A 170 2.93 -2.85 -17.92
C PRO A 170 4.43 -2.66 -17.71
N ALA A 171 5.14 -2.36 -18.80
CA ALA A 171 6.54 -2.00 -18.75
C ALA A 171 6.73 -0.78 -17.82
N GLY A 172 7.75 -0.83 -16.96
CA GLY A 172 8.06 0.22 -15.99
C GLY A 172 7.31 0.15 -14.67
N LEU A 173 6.36 -0.79 -14.49
CA LEU A 173 5.81 -1.10 -13.17
C LEU A 173 6.55 -2.29 -12.54
N PRO A 174 6.93 -2.19 -11.24
CA PRO A 174 7.47 -3.33 -10.51
C PRO A 174 6.49 -4.50 -10.50
N ALA A 175 7.03 -5.72 -10.56
CA ALA A 175 6.26 -6.94 -10.35
C ALA A 175 5.57 -6.88 -8.97
N TYR A 176 4.34 -7.40 -8.92
CA TYR A 176 3.60 -7.46 -7.67
C TYR A 176 4.34 -8.32 -6.63
N ARG A 177 4.38 -7.86 -5.37
CA ARG A 177 4.92 -8.61 -4.24
C ARG A 177 3.80 -9.36 -3.51
N PRO A 178 3.73 -10.70 -3.57
CA PRO A 178 2.68 -11.49 -2.93
C PRO A 178 2.67 -11.35 -1.40
N ARG A 179 1.50 -11.19 -0.76
CA ARG A 179 1.36 -11.09 0.71
C ARG A 179 1.07 -12.43 1.37
N LEU A 180 0.56 -13.40 0.60
CA LEU A 180 0.23 -14.73 1.09
C LEU A 180 1.37 -15.42 1.87
N PRO A 181 2.65 -15.40 1.42
CA PRO A 181 3.73 -16.04 2.16
C PRO A 181 3.94 -15.44 3.55
N ALA A 182 3.83 -14.12 3.70
CA ALA A 182 4.03 -13.44 4.97
C ALA A 182 2.84 -13.65 5.93
N LEU A 183 1.61 -13.62 5.43
CA LEU A 183 0.42 -13.97 6.23
C LEU A 183 0.50 -15.39 6.78
N ARG A 184 0.90 -16.34 5.93
CA ARG A 184 1.11 -17.73 6.34
C ARG A 184 2.21 -17.87 7.38
N ALA A 185 3.34 -17.19 7.18
CA ALA A 185 4.46 -17.22 8.12
C ALA A 185 4.05 -16.70 9.51
N ASP A 186 3.32 -15.58 9.57
CA ASP A 186 2.84 -15.02 10.83
C ASP A 186 1.85 -15.95 11.54
N LEU A 187 0.91 -16.57 10.82
CA LEU A 187 -0.03 -17.54 11.39
C LEU A 187 0.68 -18.78 11.97
N ILE A 188 1.67 -19.33 11.24
CA ILE A 188 2.47 -20.46 11.73
C ILE A 188 3.24 -20.10 13.00
N ARG A 189 3.85 -18.91 13.04
CA ARG A 189 4.56 -18.41 14.23
C ARG A 189 3.66 -18.30 15.46
N LEU A 190 2.38 -18.01 15.24
CA LEU A 190 1.36 -17.89 16.28
C LEU A 190 0.70 -19.24 16.64
N GLY A 191 1.14 -20.35 16.04
CA GLY A 191 0.57 -21.67 16.27
C GLY A 191 -0.81 -21.87 15.64
N ALA A 192 -1.19 -21.01 14.69
CA ALA A 192 -2.45 -21.10 13.97
C ALA A 192 -2.29 -21.80 12.61
N ILE A 193 -3.42 -22.25 12.05
CA ILE A 193 -3.45 -22.85 10.72
C ILE A 193 -3.19 -21.76 9.68
N GLY A 194 -2.09 -21.89 8.93
CA GLY A 194 -1.71 -21.02 7.81
C GLY A 194 -2.01 -21.64 6.44
N GLU A 195 -3.05 -22.46 6.34
CA GLU A 195 -3.45 -23.07 5.07
C GLU A 195 -4.03 -22.03 4.12
N ILE A 196 -3.47 -21.94 2.94
CA ILE A 196 -3.95 -21.05 1.88
C ILE A 196 -5.12 -21.78 1.20
N PRO A 197 -6.35 -21.21 1.22
CA PRO A 197 -7.48 -21.81 0.53
C PRO A 197 -7.17 -22.04 -0.95
N LYS A 198 -7.67 -23.16 -1.50
CA LYS A 198 -7.57 -23.41 -2.94
C LYS A 198 -8.47 -22.41 -3.67
N ALA A 199 -7.88 -21.63 -4.56
CA ALA A 199 -8.64 -20.70 -5.37
C ALA A 199 -9.29 -21.39 -6.58
N PRO A 200 -10.44 -20.89 -7.05
CA PRO A 200 -11.10 -21.39 -8.26
C PRO A 200 -10.24 -21.13 -9.51
N ARG A 201 -10.25 -22.08 -10.45
CA ARG A 201 -9.24 -22.22 -11.51
C ARG A 201 -9.50 -21.38 -12.78
N GLN A 202 -10.58 -20.62 -12.89
CA GLN A 202 -10.97 -20.03 -14.18
C GLN A 202 -11.18 -18.51 -14.13
N LEU A 203 -10.43 -17.83 -15.00
CA LEU A 203 -10.74 -16.48 -15.47
C LEU A 203 -11.56 -16.56 -16.77
N PRO A 204 -12.48 -15.62 -17.02
CA PRO A 204 -13.05 -15.44 -18.35
C PRO A 204 -11.95 -15.14 -19.37
N THR A 205 -12.08 -15.66 -20.60
CA THR A 205 -11.20 -15.30 -21.72
C THR A 205 -11.39 -13.83 -22.05
N ALA A 206 -10.37 -13.01 -21.82
CA ALA A 206 -10.36 -11.58 -22.14
C ALA A 206 -9.22 -11.28 -23.12
N SER A 207 -9.34 -10.18 -23.87
CA SER A 207 -8.19 -9.69 -24.66
C SER A 207 -7.03 -9.30 -23.74
N VAL A 208 -5.79 -9.33 -24.24
CA VAL A 208 -4.60 -8.93 -23.47
C VAL A 208 -4.74 -7.51 -22.90
N THR A 209 -5.34 -6.60 -23.67
CA THR A 209 -5.62 -5.22 -23.22
C THR A 209 -6.59 -5.16 -22.05
N GLN A 210 -7.69 -5.92 -22.09
CA GLN A 210 -8.65 -6.00 -20.99
C GLN A 210 -8.03 -6.69 -19.76
N ALA A 211 -7.26 -7.76 -19.95
CA ALA A 211 -6.56 -8.44 -18.86
C ALA A 211 -5.55 -7.52 -18.16
N ARG A 212 -4.76 -6.74 -18.93
CA ARG A 212 -3.87 -5.69 -18.41
C ARG A 212 -4.63 -4.63 -17.61
N ALA A 213 -5.72 -4.10 -18.18
CA ALA A 213 -6.55 -3.11 -17.51
C ALA A 213 -7.09 -3.63 -16.17
N HIS A 214 -7.64 -4.84 -16.17
CA HIS A 214 -8.17 -5.50 -14.98
C HIS A 214 -7.07 -5.77 -13.93
N TYR A 215 -5.89 -6.22 -14.36
CA TYR A 215 -4.71 -6.41 -13.50
C TYR A 215 -4.34 -5.11 -12.77
N ILE A 216 -4.35 -3.98 -13.48
CA ILE A 216 -4.04 -2.66 -12.90
C ILE A 216 -5.09 -2.24 -11.87
N GLY A 217 -6.37 -2.52 -12.14
CA GLY A 217 -7.45 -2.32 -11.17
C GLY A 217 -7.22 -3.07 -9.86
N ILE A 218 -6.86 -4.36 -9.93
CA ILE A 218 -6.56 -5.16 -8.74
C ILE A 218 -5.31 -4.62 -8.02
N ARG A 219 -4.23 -4.31 -8.74
CA ARG A 219 -3.02 -3.70 -8.17
C ARG A 219 -3.33 -2.41 -7.42
N TYR A 220 -4.22 -1.57 -7.94
CA TYR A 220 -4.61 -0.32 -7.27
C TYR A 220 -5.14 -0.57 -5.85
N VAL A 221 -5.94 -1.62 -5.65
CA VAL A 221 -6.48 -1.98 -4.34
C VAL A 221 -5.39 -2.57 -3.43
N LEU A 222 -4.61 -3.53 -3.95
CA LEU A 222 -3.59 -4.23 -3.15
C LEU A 222 -2.43 -3.33 -2.74
N GLU A 223 -1.92 -2.50 -3.65
CA GLU A 223 -0.86 -1.55 -3.33
C GLU A 223 -1.40 -0.34 -2.57
N GLY A 224 -2.64 0.09 -2.86
CA GLY A 224 -3.32 1.14 -2.13
C GLY A 224 -3.49 0.82 -0.63
N ALA A 225 -3.67 -0.46 -0.29
CA ALA A 225 -3.75 -0.94 1.08
C ALA A 225 -2.49 -0.63 1.92
N SER A 226 -1.32 -0.43 1.29
CA SER A 226 -0.07 -0.05 2.00
C SER A 226 -0.20 1.28 2.75
N GLN A 227 -0.99 2.23 2.22
CA GLN A 227 -1.20 3.54 2.83
C GLN A 227 -1.95 3.42 4.17
N GLY A 228 -3.02 2.62 4.21
CA GLY A 228 -3.75 2.32 5.45
C GLY A 228 -2.99 1.37 6.38
N GLY A 229 -2.19 0.47 5.81
CA GLY A 229 -1.38 -0.51 6.52
C GLY A 229 -0.38 0.10 7.50
N LYS A 230 0.17 1.28 7.19
CA LYS A 230 1.09 2.01 8.10
C LYS A 230 0.42 2.41 9.42
N MET A 231 -0.84 2.87 9.36
CA MET A 231 -1.60 3.24 10.56
C MET A 231 -1.95 1.99 11.38
N LEU A 232 -2.42 0.93 10.71
CA LEU A 232 -2.76 -0.33 11.36
C LEU A 232 -1.54 -0.96 12.04
N SER A 233 -0.43 -1.10 11.33
CA SER A 233 0.81 -1.69 11.86
C SER A 233 1.32 -0.94 13.09
N THR A 234 1.35 0.39 13.05
CA THR A 234 1.75 1.22 14.20
C THR A 234 0.85 0.98 15.42
N ARG A 235 -0.47 0.88 15.21
CA ARG A 235 -1.42 0.63 16.30
C ARG A 235 -1.29 -0.80 16.84
N ILE A 236 -1.15 -1.79 15.96
CA ILE A 236 -1.05 -3.20 16.35
C ILE A 236 0.24 -3.43 17.14
N SER A 237 1.38 -2.88 16.69
CA SER A 237 2.65 -3.03 17.40
C SER A 237 2.65 -2.35 18.79
N ALA A 238 1.91 -1.25 18.95
CA ALA A 238 1.72 -0.61 20.24
C ALA A 238 0.85 -1.44 21.21
N GLN A 239 -0.16 -2.15 20.70
CA GLN A 239 -1.06 -2.98 21.52
C GLN A 239 -0.52 -4.38 21.79
N LEU A 240 0.22 -4.96 20.84
CA LEU A 240 0.74 -6.32 20.87
C LEU A 240 2.24 -6.35 20.50
N PRO A 241 3.12 -5.72 21.29
CA PRO A 241 4.56 -5.65 20.98
C PRO A 241 5.24 -7.03 20.91
N GLN A 242 4.68 -8.04 21.57
CA GLN A 242 5.16 -9.42 21.51
C GLN A 242 5.11 -10.04 20.11
N LEU A 243 4.30 -9.52 19.18
CA LEU A 243 4.26 -10.00 17.80
C LEU A 243 5.62 -9.80 17.10
N ILE A 244 6.29 -8.69 17.39
CA ILE A 244 7.59 -8.36 16.81
C ILE A 244 8.66 -9.32 17.35
N THR A 245 8.68 -9.54 18.67
CA THR A 245 9.68 -10.42 19.29
C THR A 245 9.50 -11.89 18.91
N GLN A 246 8.26 -12.30 18.61
CA GLN A 246 7.93 -13.64 18.10
C GLN A 246 8.15 -13.79 16.58
N GLY A 247 8.43 -12.70 15.86
CA GLY A 247 8.55 -12.70 14.41
C GLY A 247 7.22 -12.98 13.68
N ALA A 248 6.08 -12.63 14.28
CA ALA A 248 4.72 -12.79 13.76
C ALA A 248 4.13 -11.46 13.25
N PHE A 249 4.96 -10.67 12.58
CA PHE A 249 4.63 -9.33 12.08
C PHE A 249 5.10 -9.09 10.63
N SER A 250 5.46 -10.16 9.94
CA SER A 250 6.05 -10.17 8.59
C SER A 250 5.12 -9.54 7.55
N TYR A 251 3.80 -9.78 7.66
CA TYR A 251 2.81 -9.23 6.74
C TYR A 251 2.85 -7.69 6.74
N TRP A 252 2.87 -7.09 7.93
CA TRP A 252 2.88 -5.64 8.07
C TRP A 252 4.19 -5.02 7.62
N THR A 253 5.32 -5.64 7.95
CA THR A 253 6.65 -5.23 7.46
C THR A 253 6.71 -5.27 5.93
N GLN A 254 6.18 -6.32 5.31
CA GLN A 254 6.15 -6.43 3.86
C GLN A 254 5.19 -5.41 3.22
N LEU A 255 4.06 -5.14 3.86
CA LEU A 255 3.08 -4.16 3.40
C LEU A 255 3.67 -2.74 3.42
N GLU A 256 4.44 -2.39 4.45
CA GLU A 256 5.19 -1.13 4.50
C GLU A 256 6.28 -1.07 3.43
N ALA A 257 7.06 -2.13 3.24
CA ALA A 257 8.11 -2.18 2.20
C ALA A 257 7.59 -2.06 0.76
N ALA A 258 6.28 -2.21 0.55
CA ALA A 258 5.65 -2.03 -0.75
C ALA A 258 5.03 -0.64 -0.97
N SER A 259 5.19 0.29 -0.04
CA SER A 259 4.82 1.70 -0.26
C SER A 259 5.50 2.30 -1.49
N ASP A 260 6.69 1.80 -1.84
CA ASP A 260 7.42 2.24 -3.04
C ASP A 260 6.72 1.77 -4.32
N ASP A 261 6.11 0.58 -4.30
CA ASP A 261 5.35 0.04 -5.43
C ASP A 261 4.07 0.88 -5.67
N TRP A 262 3.47 1.43 -4.60
CA TRP A 262 2.37 2.39 -4.71
C TRP A 262 2.77 3.69 -5.39
N THR A 263 3.99 4.20 -5.15
CA THR A 263 4.50 5.42 -5.81
C THR A 263 4.61 5.21 -7.32
N ALA A 264 5.20 4.10 -7.75
CA ALA A 264 5.32 3.74 -9.16
C ALA A 264 3.94 3.58 -9.83
N LEU A 265 3.01 2.88 -9.16
CA LEU A 265 1.66 2.69 -9.66
C LEU A 265 0.88 4.02 -9.73
N SER A 266 1.00 4.88 -8.73
CA SER A 266 0.34 6.19 -8.72
C SER A 266 0.80 7.08 -9.87
N HIS A 267 2.10 7.04 -10.20
CA HIS A 267 2.65 7.73 -11.36
C HIS A 267 2.05 7.19 -12.67
N TYR A 268 1.95 5.87 -12.81
CA TYR A 268 1.28 5.25 -13.96
C TYR A 268 -0.19 5.68 -14.08
N LEU A 269 -0.92 5.73 -12.97
CA LEU A 269 -2.34 6.10 -12.92
C LEU A 269 -2.60 7.62 -13.02
N ALA A 270 -1.57 8.45 -12.97
CA ALA A 270 -1.71 9.91 -13.11
C ALA A 270 -2.02 10.33 -14.56
N GLN A 271 -1.88 9.41 -15.51
CA GLN A 271 -2.20 9.64 -16.92
C GLN A 271 -3.71 9.86 -17.13
N PRO A 272 -4.10 10.67 -18.13
CA PRO A 272 -5.50 10.83 -18.48
C PRO A 272 -6.07 9.55 -19.07
N ALA A 273 -7.33 9.25 -18.78
CA ALA A 273 -8.02 8.13 -19.43
C ALA A 273 -8.30 8.48 -20.89
N THR A 274 -7.64 7.77 -21.82
CA THR A 274 -7.80 7.97 -23.27
C THR A 274 -8.68 6.91 -23.92
N ASN A 275 -8.90 5.78 -23.23
CA ASN A 275 -9.72 4.67 -23.69
C ASN A 275 -10.75 4.32 -22.61
N THR A 276 -12.03 4.51 -22.93
CA THR A 276 -13.16 4.23 -22.03
C THR A 276 -13.27 2.75 -21.65
N GLU A 277 -13.07 1.84 -22.61
CA GLU A 277 -13.15 0.40 -22.34
C GLU A 277 -12.05 -0.05 -21.39
N ALA A 278 -10.82 0.43 -21.59
CA ALA A 278 -9.71 0.16 -20.69
C ALA A 278 -9.96 0.75 -19.30
N LEU A 279 -10.51 1.97 -19.21
CA LEU A 279 -10.87 2.57 -17.93
C LEU A 279 -11.95 1.75 -17.20
N THR A 280 -12.99 1.31 -17.91
CA THR A 280 -14.04 0.44 -17.35
C THR A 280 -13.42 -0.84 -16.81
N ALA A 281 -12.55 -1.51 -17.57
CA ALA A 281 -11.88 -2.73 -17.12
C ALA A 281 -10.96 -2.49 -15.90
N ILE A 282 -10.28 -1.35 -15.81
CA ILE A 282 -9.51 -0.93 -14.62
C ILE A 282 -10.43 -0.79 -13.41
N ILE A 283 -11.57 -0.11 -13.56
CA ILE A 283 -12.54 0.07 -12.47
C ILE A 283 -13.09 -1.28 -12.03
N THR A 284 -13.54 -2.11 -12.97
CA THR A 284 -14.06 -3.47 -12.68
C THR A 284 -13.01 -4.33 -11.97
N GLY A 285 -11.73 -4.24 -12.33
CA GLY A 285 -10.67 -4.94 -11.62
C GLY A 285 -10.52 -4.51 -10.15
N ALA A 286 -10.62 -3.21 -9.89
CA ALA A 286 -10.59 -2.69 -8.53
C ALA A 286 -11.82 -3.13 -7.72
N GLU A 287 -13.02 -3.05 -8.31
CA GLU A 287 -14.25 -3.51 -7.69
C GLU A 287 -14.21 -5.00 -7.35
N THR A 288 -13.70 -5.83 -8.28
CA THR A 288 -13.54 -7.27 -8.08
C THR A 288 -12.64 -7.57 -6.88
N ALA A 289 -11.53 -6.83 -6.73
CA ALA A 289 -10.66 -6.96 -5.57
C ALA A 289 -11.39 -6.60 -4.26
N TYR A 290 -12.07 -5.44 -4.21
CA TYR A 290 -12.86 -5.04 -3.03
C TYR A 290 -13.94 -6.06 -2.68
N GLN A 291 -14.70 -6.54 -3.66
CA GLN A 291 -15.72 -7.58 -3.49
C GLN A 291 -15.10 -8.85 -2.92
N GLY A 292 -13.96 -9.29 -3.46
CA GLY A 292 -13.22 -10.45 -2.96
C GLY A 292 -12.88 -10.34 -1.47
N PHE A 293 -12.42 -9.18 -1.01
CA PHE A 293 -12.18 -8.94 0.41
C PHE A 293 -13.47 -8.92 1.24
N ILE A 294 -14.47 -8.16 0.79
CA ILE A 294 -15.71 -7.94 1.54
C ILE A 294 -16.49 -9.25 1.72
N GLU A 295 -16.67 -10.03 0.65
CA GLU A 295 -17.36 -11.32 0.70
C GLU A 295 -16.66 -12.29 1.63
N THR A 296 -15.32 -12.33 1.59
CA THR A 296 -14.54 -13.20 2.46
C THR A 296 -14.68 -12.80 3.93
N PHE A 297 -14.70 -11.51 4.23
CA PHE A 297 -14.86 -11.01 5.61
C PHE A 297 -16.30 -11.12 6.14
N GLN A 298 -17.28 -11.30 5.26
CA GLN A 298 -18.69 -11.49 5.62
C GLN A 298 -19.09 -12.97 5.72
N SER A 299 -18.32 -13.86 5.08
CA SER A 299 -18.55 -15.29 5.14
C SER A 299 -18.19 -15.83 6.53
N PRO A 300 -19.00 -16.75 7.12
CA PRO A 300 -18.61 -17.45 8.33
C PRO A 300 -17.26 -18.15 8.10
N GLN A 301 -16.28 -17.92 8.96
CA GLN A 301 -15.06 -18.73 8.94
C GLN A 301 -15.43 -20.13 9.45
N ALA A 302 -15.34 -21.12 8.56
CA ALA A 302 -15.63 -22.52 8.85
C ALA A 302 -14.58 -23.16 9.77
#